data_AF-A0A8B3S3Q7-F1
#
_entry.id   AF-A0A8B3S3Q7-F1
#
_cell.length_a   1.000
_cell.length_b   1.000
_cell.length_c   1.000
_cell.angle_alpha   90.00
_cell.angle_beta   90.00
_cell.angle_gamma   90.00
#
_symmetry.space_group_name_H-M   'P 1'
#
loop_
_entity.id
_entity.type
_entity.pdbx_description
1 polymer ?
#
loop_
_entity_poly.entity_id
_entity_poly.type
_entity_poly.pdbx_seq_one_letter_code
_entity_poly.pdbx_strand_id
1 'polypeptide(L)'
;MGTLIRTKGWRLPRINESLEVRGYALNVEYFSEILNSLRQVGDFAAIVDDLLEVPKKSDTRDVTGIKRLCGGYLKLLFPNVHSASDIDKSDFENYCLKPTLEKRGIIRRQTQIRNTKFPR
;
A
#
# COMPACT_ATOMS: atom_id res chain seq x y z
N MET A 1 33.14 0.52 3.01
CA MET A 1 32.09 -0.34 2.40
C MET A 1 30.71 0.31 2.61
N GLY A 2 30.28 1.18 1.70
CA GLY A 2 29.03 1.94 1.85
C GLY A 2 27.84 1.15 1.29
N THR A 3 27.07 0.50 2.16
CA THR A 3 25.82 -0.16 1.72
C THR A 3 24.80 0.91 1.33
N LEU A 4 24.74 1.17 0.03
CA LEU A 4 23.76 2.03 -0.63
C LEU A 4 22.37 1.42 -0.41
N ILE A 5 21.47 2.19 0.20
CA ILE A 5 20.09 1.79 0.48
C ILE A 5 19.35 1.79 -0.86
N ARG A 6 19.43 0.68 -1.60
CA ARG A 6 18.72 0.54 -2.87
C ARG A 6 17.31 0.02 -2.59
N THR A 7 16.35 0.94 -2.54
CA THR A 7 14.96 0.60 -2.91
C THR A 7 15.01 -0.08 -4.28
N LYS A 8 14.25 -1.17 -4.52
CA LYS A 8 14.16 -1.84 -5.84
C LYS A 8 13.61 -0.94 -6.96
N GLY A 9 13.54 0.38 -6.79
CA GLY A 9 13.21 1.35 -7.84
C GLY A 9 14.16 1.30 -9.04
N TRP A 10 15.40 0.79 -8.87
CA TRP A 10 16.31 0.51 -10.00
C TRP A 10 15.85 -0.68 -10.88
N ARG A 11 14.83 -1.46 -10.46
CA ARG A 11 14.18 -2.45 -11.33
C ARG A 11 13.10 -1.85 -12.23
N LEU A 12 12.67 -0.60 -11.97
CA LEU A 12 11.76 0.05 -12.91
C LEU A 12 12.56 0.45 -14.16
N PRO A 13 12.08 0.11 -15.35
CA PRO A 13 12.70 0.57 -16.58
C PRO A 13 12.72 2.10 -16.60
N ARG A 14 13.78 2.68 -17.18
CA ARG A 14 13.84 4.12 -17.43
C ARG A 14 12.70 4.48 -18.40
N ILE A 15 11.87 5.44 -18.02
CA ILE A 15 10.80 5.96 -18.87
C ILE A 15 11.47 6.86 -19.92
N ASN A 16 11.35 6.50 -21.19
CA ASN A 16 11.85 7.28 -22.33
C ASN A 16 10.67 7.96 -23.05
N GLU A 17 10.89 9.03 -23.80
CA GLU A 17 9.83 9.77 -24.54
C GLU A 17 9.04 8.87 -25.53
N SER A 18 9.65 7.80 -26.05
CA SER A 18 8.96 6.83 -26.90
C SER A 18 7.94 5.94 -26.18
N LEU A 19 7.89 5.98 -24.84
CA LEU A 19 6.89 5.28 -24.03
C LEU A 19 5.56 6.04 -23.99
N GLU A 20 5.57 7.38 -24.10
CA GLU A 20 4.37 8.22 -24.10
C GLU A 20 3.49 7.95 -25.33
N VAL A 21 4.11 7.69 -26.48
CA VAL A 21 3.43 7.49 -27.77
C VAL A 21 2.85 6.07 -27.93
N ARG A 22 3.26 5.09 -27.11
CA ARG A 22 2.77 3.69 -27.18
C ARG A 22 1.50 3.42 -26.36
N GLY A 23 0.64 4.43 -26.17
CA GLY A 23 -0.66 4.27 -25.48
C GLY A 23 -0.59 4.18 -23.95
N TYR A 24 0.58 4.40 -23.34
CA TYR A 24 0.73 4.44 -21.88
C TYR A 24 0.27 5.78 -21.28
N ALA A 25 0.45 6.91 -21.98
CA ALA A 25 0.07 8.22 -21.45
C ALA A 25 -1.46 8.34 -21.20
N LEU A 26 -2.29 8.01 -22.19
CA LEU A 26 -3.76 8.00 -22.05
C LEU A 26 -4.24 7.03 -20.96
N ASN A 27 -3.56 5.89 -20.83
CA ASN A 27 -3.90 4.84 -19.86
C ASN A 27 -3.49 5.23 -18.42
N VAL A 28 -2.41 6.01 -18.27
CA VAL A 28 -1.99 6.54 -16.96
C VAL A 28 -2.90 7.66 -16.47
N GLU A 29 -3.36 8.54 -17.36
CA GLU A 29 -4.37 9.57 -17.02
C GLU A 29 -5.66 8.92 -16.54
N TYR A 30 -6.17 7.95 -17.30
CA TYR A 30 -7.37 7.18 -16.93
C TYR A 30 -7.21 6.42 -15.61
N PHE A 31 -6.07 5.72 -15.42
CA PHE A 31 -5.78 5.04 -14.16
C PHE A 31 -5.69 6.03 -12.98
N SER A 32 -5.13 7.23 -13.21
CA SER A 32 -5.04 8.27 -12.19
C SER A 32 -6.41 8.81 -11.80
N GLU A 33 -7.34 8.96 -12.74
CA GLU A 33 -8.74 9.33 -12.45
C GLU A 33 -9.47 8.25 -11.64
N ILE A 34 -9.28 6.96 -11.99
CA ILE A 34 -9.82 5.84 -11.21
C ILE A 34 -9.27 5.88 -9.79
N LEU A 35 -7.96 6.01 -9.63
CA LEU A 35 -7.33 6.11 -8.31
C LEU A 35 -7.82 7.34 -7.52
N ASN A 36 -8.04 8.46 -8.19
CA ASN A 36 -8.59 9.65 -7.57
C ASN A 36 -10.04 9.44 -7.10
N SER A 37 -10.85 8.76 -7.90
CA SER A 37 -12.23 8.40 -7.54
C SER A 37 -12.25 7.43 -6.35
N LEU A 38 -11.41 6.38 -6.38
CA LEU A 38 -11.24 5.43 -5.28
C LEU A 38 -10.69 6.08 -4.00
N ARG A 39 -9.97 7.20 -4.11
CA ARG A 39 -9.49 7.97 -2.94
C ARG A 39 -10.65 8.58 -2.15
N GLN A 40 -11.74 8.98 -2.81
CA GLN A 40 -12.89 9.62 -2.17
C GLN A 40 -13.80 8.63 -1.41
N VAL A 41 -13.72 7.34 -1.71
CA VAL A 41 -14.54 6.31 -1.05
C VAL A 41 -13.96 5.98 0.33
N GLY A 42 -14.69 6.31 1.40
CA GLY A 42 -14.23 6.18 2.79
C GLY A 42 -14.51 4.82 3.44
N ASP A 43 -15.46 4.06 2.90
CA ASP A 43 -16.10 2.92 3.59
C ASP A 43 -15.12 1.77 3.90
N PHE A 44 -14.13 1.58 3.04
CA PHE A 44 -13.10 0.55 3.20
C PHE A 44 -12.27 0.69 4.48
N ALA A 45 -12.16 1.90 5.06
CA ALA A 45 -11.47 2.07 6.34
C ALA A 45 -12.24 1.43 7.49
N ALA A 46 -13.57 1.55 7.50
CA ALA A 46 -14.43 0.92 8.49
C ALA A 46 -14.44 -0.60 8.33
N ILE A 47 -14.52 -1.10 7.08
CA ILE A 47 -14.47 -2.53 6.79
C ILE A 47 -13.15 -3.17 7.28
N VAL A 48 -12.02 -2.49 7.07
CA VAL A 48 -10.72 -2.96 7.59
C VAL A 48 -10.71 -2.97 9.12
N ASP A 49 -11.32 -1.98 9.76
CA ASP A 49 -11.38 -1.91 11.22
C ASP A 49 -12.21 -3.06 11.81
N ASP A 50 -13.28 -3.46 11.12
CA ASP A 50 -14.11 -4.60 11.52
C ASP A 50 -13.42 -5.96 11.26
N LEU A 51 -12.61 -6.05 10.20
CA LEU A 51 -11.90 -7.29 9.84
C LEU A 51 -10.60 -7.50 10.62
N LEU A 52 -9.94 -6.42 11.08
CA LEU A 52 -8.58 -6.46 11.58
C LEU A 52 -8.53 -6.38 13.10
N GLU A 53 -8.13 -7.48 13.73
CA GLU A 53 -7.93 -7.55 15.18
C GLU A 53 -6.56 -6.96 15.56
N VAL A 54 -6.58 -5.79 16.23
CA VAL A 54 -5.37 -5.09 16.66
C VAL A 54 -4.98 -5.50 18.10
N PRO A 55 -3.76 -6.01 18.35
CA PRO A 55 -3.31 -6.33 19.70
C PRO A 55 -3.05 -5.06 20.53
N LYS A 56 -3.46 -5.04 21.81
CA LYS A 56 -3.43 -3.87 22.72
C LYS A 56 -2.06 -3.17 22.91
N LYS A 57 -0.94 -3.77 22.50
CA LYS A 57 0.43 -3.23 22.66
C LYS A 57 1.05 -2.69 21.35
N SER A 58 0.28 -2.58 20.28
CA SER A 58 0.81 -2.13 18.99
C SER A 58 0.99 -0.61 18.91
N ASP A 59 2.11 -0.17 18.31
CA ASP A 59 2.39 1.24 18.01
C ASP A 59 1.30 1.83 17.09
N THR A 60 0.62 2.89 17.56
CA THR A 60 -0.50 3.53 16.87
C THR A 60 -0.16 3.98 15.43
N ARG A 61 1.10 4.37 15.18
CA ARG A 61 1.56 4.76 13.84
C ARG A 61 1.70 3.55 12.91
N ASP A 62 2.16 2.42 13.45
CA ASP A 62 2.26 1.18 12.68
C ASP A 62 0.87 0.62 12.37
N VAL A 63 -0.04 0.62 13.34
CA VAL A 63 -1.44 0.22 13.14
C VAL A 63 -2.12 1.08 12.09
N THR A 64 -2.03 2.41 12.21
CA THR A 64 -2.63 3.33 11.24
C THR A 64 -2.05 3.13 9.84
N GLY A 65 -0.74 2.87 9.75
CA GLY A 65 -0.08 2.56 8.48
C GLY A 65 -0.54 1.24 7.85
N ILE A 66 -0.74 0.21 8.67
CA ILE A 66 -1.26 -1.09 8.23
C ILE A 66 -2.70 -0.96 7.76
N LYS A 67 -3.57 -0.32 8.55
CA LYS A 67 -4.98 -0.11 8.20
C LYS A 67 -5.14 0.62 6.86
N ARG A 68 -4.36 1.68 6.65
CA ARG A 68 -4.37 2.44 5.38
C ARG A 68 -3.91 1.62 4.18
N LEU A 69 -2.89 0.78 4.34
CA LEU A 69 -2.41 -0.08 3.27
C LEU A 69 -3.39 -1.21 2.97
N CYS A 70 -3.95 -1.86 3.99
CA CYS A 70 -4.98 -2.89 3.82
C CYS A 70 -6.22 -2.30 3.13
N GLY A 71 -6.68 -1.12 3.53
CA GLY A 71 -7.79 -0.43 2.87
C GLY A 71 -7.48 -0.07 1.41
N GLY A 72 -6.22 0.26 1.10
CA GLY A 72 -5.78 0.45 -0.27
C GLY A 72 -5.81 -0.84 -1.10
N TYR A 73 -5.40 -1.98 -0.54
CA TYR A 73 -5.49 -3.27 -1.23
C TYR A 73 -6.92 -3.72 -1.45
N LEU A 74 -7.78 -3.57 -0.45
CA LEU A 74 -9.22 -3.84 -0.58
C LEU A 74 -9.83 -3.04 -1.73
N LYS A 75 -9.56 -1.73 -1.80
CA LYS A 75 -10.03 -0.88 -2.92
C LYS A 75 -9.59 -1.36 -4.30
N LEU A 76 -8.37 -1.86 -4.41
CA LEU A 76 -7.78 -2.24 -5.69
C LEU A 76 -8.16 -3.67 -6.13
N LEU A 77 -8.24 -4.60 -5.18
CA LEU A 77 -8.46 -6.02 -5.47
C LEU A 77 -9.93 -6.42 -5.34
N PHE A 78 -10.67 -5.76 -4.47
CA PHE A 78 -12.04 -6.07 -4.12
C PHE A 78 -12.93 -4.81 -4.08
N PRO A 79 -13.07 -4.09 -5.21
CA PRO A 79 -13.87 -2.86 -5.27
C PRO A 79 -15.36 -3.06 -4.98
N ASN A 80 -15.85 -4.31 -5.07
CA ASN A 80 -17.25 -4.67 -4.85
C ASN A 80 -17.60 -4.94 -3.37
N VAL A 81 -16.61 -4.93 -2.47
CA VAL A 81 -16.80 -5.21 -1.05
C VAL A 81 -17.27 -3.93 -0.35
N HIS A 82 -18.47 -3.97 0.21
CA HIS A 82 -19.08 -2.84 0.93
C HIS A 82 -19.31 -3.14 2.41
N SER A 83 -19.24 -4.41 2.82
CA SER A 83 -19.34 -4.87 4.20
C SER A 83 -18.25 -5.90 4.51
N ALA A 84 -17.91 -6.04 5.81
CA ALA A 84 -16.99 -7.08 6.28
C ALA A 84 -17.50 -8.51 5.98
N SER A 85 -18.80 -8.67 5.69
CA SER A 85 -19.41 -9.95 5.30
C SER A 85 -19.16 -10.34 3.84
N ASP A 86 -18.79 -9.38 2.99
CA ASP A 86 -18.66 -9.59 1.54
C ASP A 86 -17.31 -10.21 1.14
N ILE A 87 -16.40 -10.38 2.11
CA ILE A 87 -15.06 -10.91 1.90
C ILE A 87 -14.77 -12.02 2.92
N ASP A 88 -14.15 -13.10 2.46
CA ASP A 88 -13.66 -14.12 3.37
C ASP A 88 -12.42 -13.64 4.12
N LYS A 89 -12.31 -14.03 5.40
CA LYS A 89 -11.18 -13.65 6.25
C LYS A 89 -9.86 -14.17 5.69
N SER A 90 -9.85 -15.36 5.06
CA SER A 90 -8.64 -15.93 4.49
C SER A 90 -8.13 -15.14 3.28
N ASP A 91 -9.04 -14.66 2.44
CA ASP A 91 -8.70 -13.81 1.30
C ASP A 91 -8.18 -12.45 1.74
N PHE A 92 -8.83 -11.83 2.73
CA PHE A 92 -8.33 -10.60 3.34
C PHE A 92 -6.92 -10.79 3.92
N GLU A 93 -6.68 -11.87 4.64
CA GLU A 93 -5.36 -12.15 5.22
C GLU A 93 -4.28 -12.36 4.15
N ASN A 94 -4.60 -13.14 3.11
CA ASN A 94 -3.64 -13.52 2.07
C ASN A 94 -3.31 -12.34 1.15
N TYR A 95 -4.32 -11.58 0.72
CA TYR A 95 -4.16 -10.55 -0.30
C TYR A 95 -3.97 -9.14 0.26
N CYS A 96 -4.44 -8.85 1.48
CA CYS A 96 -4.31 -7.53 2.09
C CYS A 96 -3.33 -7.52 3.26
N LEU A 97 -3.52 -8.37 4.27
CA LEU A 97 -2.78 -8.28 5.53
C LEU A 97 -1.30 -8.72 5.40
N LYS A 98 -1.04 -9.94 4.92
CA LYS A 98 0.32 -10.48 4.73
C LYS A 98 1.21 -9.56 3.88
N PRO A 99 0.80 -9.14 2.67
CA PRO A 99 1.62 -8.23 1.86
C PRO A 99 1.78 -6.85 2.51
N THR A 100 0.80 -6.36 3.27
CA THR A 100 0.93 -5.12 4.04
C THR A 100 2.00 -5.23 5.12
N LEU A 101 2.02 -6.32 5.88
CA LEU A 101 3.01 -6.57 6.94
C LEU A 101 4.43 -6.64 6.35
N GLU A 102 4.62 -7.34 5.23
CA GLU A 102 5.90 -7.42 4.53
C GLU A 102 6.39 -6.03 4.12
N LYS A 103 5.54 -5.25 3.44
CA LYS A 103 5.89 -3.89 2.98
C LYS A 103 6.15 -2.93 4.14
N ARG A 104 5.36 -2.98 5.22
CA ARG A 104 5.61 -2.18 6.43
C ARG A 104 6.92 -2.56 7.09
N GLY A 105 7.29 -3.85 7.10
CA GLY A 105 8.60 -4.30 7.57
C GLY A 105 9.74 -3.65 6.80
N ILE A 106 9.64 -3.56 5.46
CA ILE A 106 10.64 -2.90 4.62
C ILE A 106 10.71 -1.40 4.93
N ILE A 107 9.58 -0.71 5.02
CA ILE A 107 9.52 0.74 5.31
C ILE A 107 10.11 1.06 6.68
N ARG A 108 9.81 0.24 7.70
CA ARG A 108 10.38 0.39 9.06
C ARG A 108 11.90 0.26 9.04
N ARG A 109 12.43 -0.77 8.37
CA ARG A 109 13.88 -0.95 8.21
C ARG A 109 14.52 0.25 7.52
N GLN A 110 13.93 0.73 6.42
CA GLN A 110 14.44 1.90 5.69
C GLN A 110 14.43 3.16 6.57
N THR A 111 13.38 3.38 7.33
CA THR A 111 13.25 4.51 8.25
C THR A 111 14.29 4.46 9.36
N GLN A 112 14.52 3.28 9.94
CA GLN A 112 15.54 3.07 10.97
C GLN A 112 16.93 3.37 10.41
N ILE A 113 17.29 2.82 9.24
CA ILE A 113 18.58 3.08 8.61
C ILE A 113 18.76 4.59 8.32
N ARG A 114 17.73 5.27 7.82
CA ARG A 114 17.79 6.72 7.58
C ARG A 114 18.05 7.49 8.87
N ASN A 115 17.34 7.17 9.95
CA ASN A 115 17.53 7.82 11.24
C ASN A 115 18.92 7.55 11.84
N THR A 116 19.49 6.37 11.63
CA THR A 116 20.88 6.07 12.05
C THR A 116 21.90 6.88 11.24
N LYS A 117 21.67 7.13 9.96
CA LYS A 117 22.60 7.88 9.08
C LYS A 117 22.50 9.40 9.24
N PHE A 118 21.33 9.90 9.60
CA PHE A 118 21.07 11.33 9.82
C PHE A 118 20.35 11.51 11.16
N PRO A 119 21.08 11.45 12.29
CA PRO A 119 20.50 11.85 13.56
C PRO A 119 20.11 13.34 13.48
N ARG A 120 18.92 13.66 14.00
CA ARG A 120 18.43 15.04 14.04
C ARG A 120 19.24 15.89 15.01
#